data_AF-A0A970P3J9-F1
#
_entry.id   AF-A0A970P3J9-F1
#
_cell.length_a   1.000
_cell.length_b   1.000
_cell.length_c   1.000
_cell.angle_alpha   90.00
_cell.angle_beta   90.00
_cell.angle_gamma   90.00
#
_symmetry.space_group_name_H-M   'P 1'
#
loop_
_entity.id
_entity.type
_entity.pdbx_description
1 polymer ?
#
loop_
_entity_poly.entity_id
_entity_poly.type
_entity_poly.pdbx_seq_one_letter_code
_entity_poly.pdbx_strand_id
1 'polypeptide(L)' 'MTVWGWILAITAIFNGTLLLFAYLNNQVFPHPLEEEEEKNYLELMKNGSEEARNKLIEHNLRLVAHV' A
#
# COMPACT_ATOMS: atom_id res chain seq x y z
N MET A 1 -42.87 6.28 7.31
CA MET A 1 -41.92 6.19 8.45
C MET A 1 -40.86 5.10 8.29
N THR A 2 -41.02 4.11 7.41
CA THR A 2 -40.06 3.01 7.23
C THR A 2 -38.90 3.32 6.27
N VAL A 3 -39.14 4.12 5.24
CA VAL A 3 -38.16 4.42 4.17
C VAL A 3 -36.90 5.11 4.71
N TRP A 4 -37.05 6.06 5.65
CA TRP A 4 -35.92 6.76 6.28
C TRP A 4 -35.04 5.84 7.12
N GLY A 5 -35.62 4.83 7.77
CA GLY A 5 -34.86 3.83 8.52
C GLY A 5 -33.99 2.96 7.63
N TRP A 6 -34.51 2.56 6.46
CA TRP A 6 -33.74 1.81 5.46
C TRP A 6 -32.61 2.63 4.85
N ILE A 7 -32.83 3.93 4.59
CA ILE A 7 -31.78 4.84 4.10
C ILE A 7 -30.63 4.93 5.11
N LEU A 8 -30.93 5.15 6.39
CA LEU A 8 -29.91 5.22 7.44
C LEU A 8 -29.13 3.90 7.57
N ALA A 9 -29.82 2.76 7.51
CA ALA A 9 -29.18 1.45 7.55
C ALA A 9 -28.23 1.23 6.36
N ILE A 10 -28.64 1.60 5.14
CA ILE A 10 -27.80 1.49 3.95
C ILE A 10 -26.57 2.40 4.06
N THR A 11 -26.73 3.65 4.54
CA THR A 11 -25.59 4.56 4.72
C THR A 11 -24.59 4.08 5.77
N ALA A 12 -25.06 3.44 6.85
CA ALA A 12 -24.20 2.91 7.90
C ALA A 12 -23.36 1.72 7.39
N ILE A 13 -23.98 0.82 6.62
CA ILE A 13 -23.30 -0.32 6.00
C ILE A 13 -22.26 0.18 4.97
N PHE A 14 -22.62 1.17 4.15
CA PHE A 14 -21.70 1.72 3.15
C PHE A 14 -20.45 2.33 3.78
N ASN A 15 -20.60 3.13 4.84
CA ASN A 15 -19.46 3.70 5.58
C ASN A 15 -18.57 2.61 6.20
N GLY A 16 -19.16 1.55 6.76
CA GLY A 16 -18.40 0.42 7.30
C GLY A 16 -17.59 -0.31 6.22
N THR A 17 -18.19 -0.53 5.05
CA THR A 17 -17.48 -1.16 3.92
C THR A 17 -16.36 -0.29 3.37
N LEU A 18 -16.56 1.04 3.26
CA LEU A 18 -15.53 1.97 2.81
C LEU A 18 -14.32 2.00 3.75
N LEU A 19 -14.57 2.00 5.07
CA LEU A 19 -13.51 1.91 6.07
C LEU A 19 -12.71 0.60 5.94
N LEU A 20 -13.40 -0.51 5.68
CA LEU A 20 -12.77 -1.81 5.51
C LEU A 20 -11.92 -1.86 4.23
N PHE A 21 -12.44 -1.33 3.11
CA PHE A 21 -11.69 -1.23 1.86
C PHE A 21 -10.51 -0.26 1.95
N ALA A 22 -10.65 0.86 2.66
CA ALA A 22 -9.55 1.79 2.91
C ALA A 22 -8.44 1.13 3.74
N TYR A 23 -8.81 0.37 4.79
CA TYR A 23 -7.85 -0.38 5.60
C TYR A 23 -7.12 -1.47 4.81
N LEU A 24 -7.83 -2.20 3.94
CA LEU A 24 -7.22 -3.23 3.08
C LEU A 24 -6.29 -2.62 2.02
N ASN A 25 -6.66 -1.47 1.44
CA ASN A 25 -5.82 -0.78 0.47
C ASN A 25 -4.55 -0.17 1.09
N ASN A 26 -4.58 0.18 2.38
CA ASN A 26 -3.42 0.77 3.06
C ASN A 26 -2.29 -0.23 3.36
N GLN A 27 -2.48 -1.52 3.05
CA GLN A 27 -1.47 -2.59 3.15
C GLN A 27 -0.99 -3.07 1.76
N VAL A 28 -1.31 -2.34 0.70
CA VAL A 28 -0.82 -2.68 -0.64
C VAL A 28 0.64 -2.26 -0.71
N PHE A 29 1.52 -3.24 -0.46
CA PHE A 29 2.94 -3.11 -0.71
C PHE A 29 3.16 -2.50 -2.09
N PRO A 30 4.14 -1.59 -2.25
CA PRO A 30 4.46 -1.03 -3.54
C PRO A 30 4.78 -2.16 -4.53
N HIS A 31 4.37 -1.97 -5.79
CA HIS A 31 4.64 -2.95 -6.84
C HIS A 31 6.16 -3.17 -6.96
N PRO A 32 6.62 -4.38 -7.28
CA PRO A 32 8.04 -4.65 -7.47
C PRO A 32 8.60 -3.68 -8.52
N LEU A 33 9.81 -3.15 -8.26
CA LEU A 33 10.53 -2.32 -9.23
C LEU A 33 10.81 -3.15 -10.48
N GLU A 34 10.81 -2.49 -11.63
CA GLU A 34 11.29 -3.13 -12.86
C GLU A 34 12.82 -3.32 -12.79
N GLU A 35 13.34 -4.36 -13.45
CA GLU A 35 14.78 -4.71 -13.39
C GLU A 35 15.72 -3.55 -13.80
N GLU A 36 15.25 -2.66 -14.68
CA GLU A 36 16.00 -1.47 -15.11
C GLU A 36 16.07 -0.41 -14.01
N GLU A 37 14.94 -0.14 -13.33
CA GLU A 37 14.90 0.78 -12.20
C GLU A 37 15.70 0.25 -11.01
N GLU A 38 15.63 -1.05 -10.74
CA GLU A 38 16.39 -1.68 -9.66
C GLU A 38 17.90 -1.52 -9.89
N LYS A 39 18.40 -1.70 -11.13
CA LYS A 39 19.81 -1.46 -11.47
C LYS A 39 20.23 -0.01 -11.23
N ASN A 40 19.39 0.95 -11.63
CA ASN A 40 19.66 2.37 -11.42
C ASN A 40 19.72 2.70 -9.92
N TYR A 41 18.77 2.19 -9.12
CA TYR A 41 18.78 2.39 -7.67
C TYR A 41 19.95 1.66 -6.98
N LEU A 42 20.40 0.52 -7.49
CA LEU A 42 21.59 -0.17 -6.98
C LEU A 42 22.87 0.62 -7.25
N GLU A 43 23.00 1.27 -8.40
CA GLU A 43 24.13 2.18 -8.68
C GLU A 43 24.10 3.42 -7.78
N LEU A 44 22.92 4.02 -7.59
CA LEU A 44 22.74 5.15 -6.67
C LEU A 44 23.04 4.75 -5.22
N MET A 45 22.66 3.54 -4.81
CA MET A 45 22.99 2.98 -3.50
C MET A 45 24.50 2.77 -3.35
N LYS A 46 25.19 2.27 -4.40
CA LYS A 46 26.67 2.14 -4.40
C LYS A 46 27.37 3.50 -4.27
N ASN A 47 26.76 4.55 -4.80
CA ASN A 47 27.22 5.93 -4.64
C ASN A 47 26.88 6.54 -3.27
N GLY A 48 26.30 5.77 -2.35
CA GLY A 48 26.01 6.19 -0.98
C GLY A 48 24.66 6.87 -0.78
N SER A 49 23.75 6.83 -1.76
CA SER A 49 22.41 7.39 -1.60
C SER A 49 21.56 6.53 -0.64
N GLU A 50 21.22 7.11 0.50
CA GLU A 50 20.34 6.49 1.50
C GLU A 50 18.89 6.40 1.01
N GLU A 51 18.43 7.33 0.18
CA GLU A 51 17.12 7.26 -0.46
C GLU A 51 17.00 6.04 -1.39
N ALA A 52 18.04 5.77 -2.19
CA ALA A 52 18.05 4.61 -3.06
C ALA A 52 18.06 3.30 -2.26
N ARG A 53 18.80 3.26 -1.13
CA ARG A 53 18.78 2.13 -0.20
C ARG A 53 17.40 1.89 0.38
N ASN A 54 16.75 2.95 0.88
CA ASN A 54 15.43 2.85 1.51
C ASN A 54 14.36 2.42 0.49
N LYS A 55 14.41 2.95 -0.74
CA LYS A 55 13.48 2.57 -1.80
C LYS A 55 13.65 1.10 -2.22
N LEU A 56 14.88 0.62 -2.36
CA LEU A 56 15.15 -0.81 -2.60
C LEU A 56 14.65 -1.69 -1.44
N ILE A 57 14.79 -1.23 -0.19
CA ILE A 57 14.29 -1.94 0.99
C ILE A 57 12.75 -1.96 1.00
N GLU A 58 12.05 -0.85 0.76
CA GLU A 58 10.58 -0.79 0.73
C GLU A 58 9.94 -1.66 -0.35
N HIS A 59 10.53 -1.69 -1.54
CA HIS A 59 10.04 -2.53 -2.62
C HIS A 59 10.38 -4.02 -2.42
N ASN A 60 11.49 -4.34 -1.74
CA ASN A 60 11.87 -5.72 -1.40
C ASN A 60 11.38 -6.17 0.00
N LEU A 61 10.76 -5.28 0.79
CA LEU A 61 10.28 -5.50 2.17
C LEU A 61 9.17 -6.57 2.24
N ARG A 62 8.56 -6.93 1.10
CA ARG A 62 7.62 -8.05 0.97
C ARG A 62 8.22 -9.37 1.50
N LEU A 63 9.54 -9.54 1.41
CA LEU A 63 10.25 -10.71 1.94
C LEU A 63 10.41 -10.68 3.48
N VAL A 64 10.48 -9.52 4.12
CA VAL A 64 10.70 -9.41 5.59
C VAL A 64 9.38 -9.47 6.35
N ALA A 65 8.29 -8.93 5.80
CA ALA A 65 6.96 -9.04 6.42
C ALA A 65 6.41 -10.48 6.46
N HIS A 66 7.04 -11.41 5.73
CA HIS A 66 6.68 -12.83 5.68
C HIS A 66 7.63 -13.75 6.47
N VAL A 67 8.61 -13.21 7.20
CA VAL A 67 9.50 -13.98 8.12
C VAL A 67 8.99 -13.89 9.55
#